data_AF-A0A1J5EKR2-F1
#
_entry.id   AF-A0A1J5EKR2-F1
#
_cell.length_a   1.000
_cell.length_b   1.000
_cell.length_c   1.000
_cell.angle_alpha   90.00
_cell.angle_beta   90.00
_cell.angle_gamma   90.00
#
_symmetry.space_group_name_H-M   'P 1'
#
loop_
_entity.id
_entity.type
_entity.pdbx_description
1 polymer ?
#
loop_
_entity_poly.entity_id
_entity_poly.type
_entity_poly.pdbx_seq_one_letter_code
_entity_poly.pdbx_strand_id
1 'polypeptide(L)'
;MERGFKEVRTVRAFAGAILFVGILFVTFAKIMGFMQDLGQNAVNLGLARYSNFTGRFAARNFAEDRQLLHFLNLLNETLLPVAHVLVPLLLIVGLLVMGIGIFMWLYPQTGSQILIAFKWLKLVPDPDVTESEVLAKDKTNVKSTLIFIGCLLIAVFFASFVFRSCANDTGDTPKKVEEISREASHYIELQKKYFTQNNALGSSQMIGYVPSSSDYFEFKSQGIGFWRAVNKEKWEECPAGSKWRVQMKLEGLFEKNLKIFISSPSDSLCAKLTPDFRKVKHLRKEEKK
;
A
#
# COMPACT_ATOMS: atom_id res chain seq x y z
N MET A 1 -37.70 15.63 -43.44
CA MET A 1 -36.27 15.44 -43.08
C MET A 1 -36.22 15.21 -41.58
N GLU A 2 -36.33 13.96 -41.13
CA GLU A 2 -36.19 13.63 -39.71
C GLU A 2 -35.03 12.65 -39.56
N ARG A 3 -33.81 13.19 -39.41
CA ARG A 3 -32.65 12.40 -38.97
C ARG A 3 -32.77 12.21 -37.46
N GLY A 4 -33.77 11.44 -37.03
CA GLY A 4 -33.85 10.95 -35.66
C GLY A 4 -32.63 10.09 -35.33
N PHE A 5 -31.99 10.32 -34.19
CA PHE A 5 -30.89 9.49 -33.72
C PHE A 5 -31.35 8.04 -33.65
N LYS A 6 -30.76 7.14 -34.47
CA LYS A 6 -30.96 5.69 -34.33
C LYS A 6 -30.66 5.30 -32.88
N GLU A 7 -31.62 4.66 -32.21
CA GLU A 7 -31.64 4.28 -30.79
C GLU A 7 -30.29 3.73 -30.28
N VAL A 8 -29.64 2.89 -31.08
CA VAL A 8 -28.33 2.29 -30.79
C VAL A 8 -27.20 3.34 -30.65
N ARG A 9 -27.22 4.42 -31.43
CA ARG A 9 -26.19 5.47 -31.41
C ARG A 9 -26.31 6.34 -30.17
N THR A 10 -27.53 6.63 -29.74
CA THR A 10 -27.84 7.40 -28.53
C THR A 10 -27.44 6.63 -27.27
N VAL A 11 -27.76 5.33 -27.20
CA VAL A 11 -27.35 4.47 -26.08
C VAL A 11 -25.83 4.37 -25.97
N ARG A 12 -25.11 4.20 -27.09
CA ARG A 12 -23.64 4.17 -27.07
C ARG A 12 -23.02 5.49 -26.65
N ALA A 13 -23.58 6.63 -27.07
CA ALA A 13 -23.12 7.94 -26.61
C ALA A 13 -23.30 8.10 -25.09
N PHE A 14 -24.45 7.65 -24.57
CA PHE A 14 -24.73 7.68 -23.14
C PHE A 14 -23.82 6.74 -22.34
N ALA A 15 -23.62 5.52 -22.83
CA ALA A 15 -22.69 4.56 -22.26
C ALA A 15 -21.26 5.11 -22.23
N GLY A 16 -20.84 5.81 -23.28
CA GLY A 16 -19.55 6.50 -23.33
C GLY A 16 -19.40 7.60 -22.28
N ALA A 17 -20.46 8.39 -22.04
CA ALA A 17 -20.46 9.40 -20.98
C ALA A 17 -20.34 8.77 -19.59
N ILE A 18 -21.07 7.68 -19.31
CA ILE A 18 -20.97 6.93 -18.05
C ILE A 18 -19.54 6.38 -17.86
N LEU A 19 -18.97 5.79 -18.92
CA LEU A 19 -17.62 5.23 -18.89
C LEU A 19 -16.60 6.34 -18.59
N PHE A 20 -16.73 7.51 -19.23
CA PHE A 20 -15.87 8.67 -18.97
C PHE A 20 -15.95 9.13 -17.52
N VAL A 21 -17.15 9.20 -16.94
CA VAL A 21 -17.35 9.52 -15.52
C VAL A 21 -16.66 8.48 -14.63
N GLY A 22 -16.81 7.19 -14.94
CA GLY A 22 -16.12 6.11 -14.22
C GLY A 22 -14.60 6.22 -14.26
N ILE A 23 -14.02 6.53 -15.43
CA ILE A 23 -12.58 6.79 -15.59
C ILE A 23 -12.17 7.95 -14.68
N LEU A 24 -12.91 9.06 -14.71
CA LEU A 24 -12.62 10.25 -13.91
C LEU A 24 -12.59 9.92 -12.40
N PHE A 25 -13.55 9.14 -11.91
CA PHE A 25 -13.56 8.66 -10.53
C PHE A 25 -12.35 7.78 -10.19
N VAL A 26 -11.96 6.85 -11.07
CA VAL A 26 -10.78 6.00 -10.86
C VAL A 26 -9.49 6.83 -10.86
N THR A 27 -9.36 7.78 -11.77
CA THR A 27 -8.21 8.70 -11.81
C THR A 27 -8.14 9.54 -10.54
N PHE A 28 -9.27 10.11 -10.10
CA PHE A 28 -9.33 10.88 -8.86
C PHE A 28 -8.98 10.02 -7.63
N ALA A 29 -9.47 8.77 -7.57
CA ALA A 29 -9.10 7.83 -6.52
C ALA A 29 -7.58 7.56 -6.47
N LYS A 30 -6.94 7.43 -7.64
CA LYS A 30 -5.48 7.25 -7.73
C LYS A 30 -4.70 8.47 -7.25
N ILE A 31 -5.14 9.68 -7.64
CA ILE A 31 -4.52 10.93 -7.18
C ILE A 31 -4.66 11.07 -5.66
N MET A 32 -5.86 10.83 -5.12
CA MET A 32 -6.11 10.85 -3.67
C MET A 32 -5.26 9.83 -2.92
N GLY A 33 -5.10 8.61 -3.47
CA GLY A 33 -4.23 7.59 -2.89
C GLY A 33 -2.77 8.05 -2.81
N PHE A 34 -2.25 8.66 -3.88
CA PHE A 34 -0.90 9.22 -3.87
C PHE A 34 -0.75 10.37 -2.85
N MET A 35 -1.74 11.27 -2.77
CA MET A 35 -1.75 12.35 -1.78
C MET A 35 -1.79 11.81 -0.35
N GLN A 36 -2.52 10.72 -0.12
CA GLN A 36 -2.62 10.07 1.18
C GLN A 36 -1.27 9.48 1.61
N ASP A 37 -0.56 8.80 0.70
CA ASP A 37 0.76 8.24 1.00
C ASP A 37 1.78 9.35 1.31
N LEU A 38 1.76 10.44 0.54
CA LEU A 38 2.58 11.62 0.82
C LEU A 38 2.22 12.26 2.17
N GLY A 39 0.92 12.43 2.43
CA GLY A 39 0.41 13.01 3.67
C GLY A 39 0.79 12.17 4.88
N GLN A 40 0.66 10.85 4.81
CA GLN A 40 1.02 9.94 5.90
C GLN A 40 2.52 9.97 6.19
N ASN A 41 3.36 10.00 5.15
CA ASN A 41 4.80 10.15 5.33
C ASN A 41 5.17 11.51 5.95
N ALA A 42 4.53 12.60 5.51
CA ALA A 42 4.76 13.93 6.05
C ALA A 42 4.32 14.05 7.52
N VAL A 43 3.14 13.52 7.86
CA VAL A 43 2.63 13.49 9.23
C VAL A 43 3.53 12.66 10.13
N ASN A 44 3.94 11.46 9.70
CA ASN A 44 4.85 10.60 10.45
C ASN A 44 6.21 11.27 10.69
N LEU A 45 6.76 11.95 9.68
CA LEU A 45 8.01 12.69 9.81
C LEU A 45 7.87 13.86 10.79
N GLY A 46 6.76 14.59 10.72
CA GLY A 46 6.42 15.67 11.64
C GLY A 46 6.29 15.18 13.08
N LEU A 47 5.52 14.13 13.32
CA LEU A 47 5.36 13.53 14.64
C LEU A 47 6.68 12.94 15.19
N ALA A 48 7.52 12.37 14.32
CA ALA A 48 8.85 11.90 14.70
C ALA A 48 9.78 13.04 15.16
N ARG A 49 9.64 14.25 14.62
CA ARG A 49 10.37 15.43 15.13
C ARG A 49 9.92 15.78 16.54
N TYR A 50 8.61 15.75 16.81
CA TYR A 50 8.03 16.09 18.10
C TYR A 50 8.12 14.99 19.16
N SER A 51 8.48 13.75 18.79
CA SER A 51 8.76 12.69 19.77
C SER A 51 10.14 12.82 20.44
N ASN A 52 11.07 13.56 19.82
CA ASN A 52 12.40 13.84 20.35
C ASN A 52 12.38 14.96 21.42
N PHE A 53 13.42 15.00 22.26
CA PHE A 53 13.54 15.99 23.35
C PHE A 53 13.43 17.43 22.84
N THR A 54 14.19 17.79 21.80
CA THR A 54 14.18 19.14 21.22
C THR A 54 12.82 19.52 20.67
N GLY A 55 12.10 18.57 20.05
CA GLY A 55 10.74 18.80 19.54
C GLY A 55 9.73 19.00 20.66
N ARG A 56 9.79 18.19 21.74
CA ARG A 56 8.92 18.37 22.92
C ARG A 56 9.19 19.68 23.64
N PHE A 57 10.45 20.08 23.73
CA PHE A 57 10.83 21.38 24.28
C PHE A 57 10.27 22.52 23.41
N ALA A 58 10.41 22.42 22.09
CA ALA A 58 9.90 23.42 21.16
C ALA A 58 8.36 23.57 21.24
N ALA A 59 7.61 22.46 21.19
CA ALA A 59 6.15 22.48 21.31
C ALA A 59 5.62 22.99 22.66
N ARG A 60 6.41 22.89 23.73
CA ARG A 60 6.05 23.45 25.04
C ARG A 60 6.31 24.94 25.13
N ASN A 61 7.38 25.44 24.53
CA ASN A 61 7.84 26.82 24.70
C ASN A 61 7.40 27.77 23.57
N PHE A 62 7.15 27.27 22.36
CA PHE A 62 6.73 28.08 21.22
C PHE A 62 5.27 27.79 20.86
N ALA A 63 4.47 28.86 20.71
CA ALA A 63 3.05 28.75 20.36
C ALA A 63 2.85 28.15 18.96
N GLU A 64 3.72 28.47 18.01
CA GLU A 64 3.69 27.97 16.63
C GLU A 64 3.87 26.45 16.56
N ASP A 65 4.88 25.91 17.26
CA ASP A 65 5.13 24.48 17.34
C ASP A 65 3.98 23.72 18.03
N ARG A 66 3.31 24.36 18.99
CA ARG A 66 2.14 23.78 19.66
C ARG A 66 0.95 23.67 18.70
N GLN A 67 0.71 24.70 17.89
CA GLN A 67 -0.33 24.68 16.86
C GLN A 67 -0.01 23.65 15.78
N LEU A 68 1.25 23.57 15.33
CA LEU A 68 1.67 22.59 14.32
C LEU A 68 1.52 21.15 14.83
N LEU A 69 1.90 20.88 16.08
CA LEU A 69 1.70 19.56 16.70
C LEU A 69 0.21 19.21 16.82
N HIS A 70 -0.64 20.16 17.22
CA HIS A 70 -2.08 19.93 17.26
C HIS A 70 -2.65 19.61 15.88
N PHE A 71 -2.23 20.34 14.84
CA PHE A 71 -2.63 20.09 13.47
C PHE A 71 -2.17 18.72 12.96
N LEU A 72 -0.93 18.31 13.26
CA LEU A 72 -0.41 16.99 12.91
C LEU A 72 -1.21 15.86 13.58
N ASN A 73 -1.56 16.02 14.86
CA ASN A 73 -2.40 15.05 15.56
C ASN A 73 -3.81 14.99 14.96
N LEU A 74 -4.41 16.12 14.61
CA LEU A 74 -5.73 16.16 13.96
C LEU A 74 -5.72 15.50 12.58
N LEU A 75 -4.68 15.73 11.78
CA LEU A 75 -4.49 15.03 10.51
C LEU A 75 -4.32 13.52 10.70
N ASN A 76 -3.57 13.10 11.73
CA ASN A 76 -3.32 11.69 12.04
C ASN A 76 -4.56 10.96 12.55
N GLU A 77 -5.32 11.58 13.44
CA GLU A 77 -6.45 10.95 14.13
C GLU A 77 -7.74 11.04 13.32
N THR A 78 -7.94 12.10 12.54
CA THR A 78 -9.22 12.36 11.87
C THR A 78 -9.13 12.22 10.36
N LEU A 79 -8.16 12.88 9.71
CA LEU A 79 -8.15 12.97 8.25
C LEU A 79 -7.60 11.72 7.57
N LEU A 80 -6.47 11.20 8.06
CA LEU A 80 -5.79 10.03 7.49
C LEU A 80 -6.66 8.75 7.55
N PRO A 81 -7.33 8.41 8.66
CA PRO A 81 -8.18 7.23 8.73
C PRO A 81 -9.40 7.33 7.81
N VAL A 82 -9.99 8.52 7.70
CA VAL A 82 -11.11 8.78 6.78
C VAL A 82 -10.66 8.62 5.33
N ALA A 83 -9.49 9.17 4.96
CA ALA A 83 -8.92 9.02 3.63
C ALA A 83 -8.64 7.53 3.30
N HIS A 84 -8.09 6.77 4.26
CA HIS A 84 -7.83 5.33 4.12
C HIS A 84 -9.09 4.52 3.75
N VAL A 85 -10.26 4.94 4.22
CA VAL A 85 -11.55 4.29 3.88
C VAL A 85 -12.17 4.88 2.61
N LEU A 86 -12.04 6.19 2.40
CA LEU A 86 -12.68 6.89 1.29
C LEU A 86 -12.05 6.55 -0.07
N VAL A 87 -10.71 6.48 -0.14
CA VAL A 87 -9.99 6.14 -1.38
C VAL A 87 -10.38 4.77 -1.95
N PRO A 88 -10.36 3.67 -1.17
CA PRO A 88 -10.78 2.37 -1.70
C PRO A 88 -12.26 2.36 -2.07
N LEU A 89 -13.12 3.03 -1.32
CA LEU A 89 -14.55 3.13 -1.62
C LEU A 89 -14.79 3.86 -2.94
N LEU A 90 -14.12 4.99 -3.17
CA LEU A 90 -14.22 5.74 -4.42
C LEU A 90 -13.73 4.93 -5.62
N LEU A 91 -12.65 4.16 -5.44
CA LEU A 91 -12.13 3.28 -6.48
C LEU A 91 -13.15 2.19 -6.86
N ILE A 92 -13.78 1.57 -5.86
CA ILE A 92 -14.83 0.57 -6.08
C ILE A 92 -16.00 1.17 -6.85
N VAL A 93 -16.50 2.33 -6.41
CA VAL A 93 -17.61 3.02 -7.08
C VAL A 93 -17.22 3.37 -8.52
N GLY A 94 -16.02 3.88 -8.76
CA GLY A 94 -15.52 4.18 -10.10
C GLY A 94 -15.48 2.94 -11.01
N LEU A 95 -15.00 1.80 -10.50
CA LEU A 95 -14.98 0.54 -11.24
C LEU A 95 -16.39 0.02 -11.57
N LEU A 96 -17.33 0.13 -10.64
CA LEU A 96 -18.73 -0.26 -10.87
C LEU A 96 -19.37 0.60 -11.97
N VAL A 97 -19.16 1.92 -11.91
CA VAL A 97 -19.65 2.86 -12.94
C VAL A 97 -19.05 2.54 -14.30
N MET A 98 -17.74 2.28 -14.38
CA MET A 98 -17.13 1.84 -15.65
C MET A 98 -17.70 0.51 -16.14
N GLY A 99 -17.93 -0.46 -15.26
CA GLY A 99 -18.51 -1.75 -15.62
C GLY A 99 -19.89 -1.61 -16.25
N ILE A 100 -20.74 -0.75 -15.67
CA ILE A 100 -22.05 -0.41 -16.23
C ILE A 100 -21.90 0.25 -17.61
N GLY A 101 -20.99 1.22 -17.75
CA GLY A 101 -20.71 1.89 -19.01
C GLY A 101 -20.26 0.92 -20.12
N ILE A 102 -19.34 0.01 -19.81
CA ILE A 102 -18.85 -1.02 -20.75
C ILE A 102 -19.98 -1.97 -21.15
N PHE A 103 -20.81 -2.40 -20.20
CA PHE A 103 -21.94 -3.29 -20.47
C PHE A 103 -22.96 -2.64 -21.41
N MET A 104 -23.36 -1.40 -21.14
CA MET A 104 -24.29 -0.65 -22.01
C MET A 104 -23.69 -0.38 -23.40
N TRP A 105 -22.37 -0.26 -23.50
CA TRP A 105 -21.69 -0.09 -24.78
C TRP A 105 -21.72 -1.39 -25.61
N LEU A 106 -21.41 -2.53 -24.99
CA LEU A 106 -21.37 -3.85 -25.63
C LEU A 106 -22.77 -4.34 -26.02
N TYR A 107 -23.76 -4.12 -25.16
CA TYR A 107 -25.14 -4.56 -25.35
C TYR A 107 -26.12 -3.37 -25.37
N PRO A 108 -26.16 -2.60 -26.47
CA PRO A 108 -26.96 -1.38 -26.55
C PRO A 108 -28.48 -1.65 -26.53
N GLN A 109 -28.92 -2.85 -26.95
CA GLN A 109 -30.34 -3.22 -26.96
C GLN A 109 -30.92 -3.41 -25.55
N THR A 110 -30.17 -4.02 -24.63
CA THR A 110 -30.56 -4.09 -23.21
C THR A 110 -30.37 -2.76 -22.51
N GLY A 111 -29.37 -1.97 -22.93
CA GLY A 111 -29.17 -0.60 -22.44
C GLY A 111 -30.36 0.33 -22.71
N SER A 112 -30.99 0.25 -23.89
CA SER A 112 -32.18 1.06 -24.19
C SER A 112 -33.37 0.68 -23.32
N GLN A 113 -33.64 -0.61 -23.13
CA GLN A 113 -34.71 -1.11 -22.25
C GLN A 113 -34.56 -0.61 -20.81
N ILE A 114 -33.34 -0.64 -20.27
CA ILE A 114 -33.06 -0.11 -18.92
C ILE A 114 -33.31 1.41 -18.87
N LEU A 115 -32.83 2.16 -19.86
CA LEU A 115 -33.03 3.62 -19.90
C LEU A 115 -34.51 4.00 -20.04
N ILE A 116 -35.30 3.22 -20.78
CA ILE A 116 -36.75 3.42 -20.91
C ILE A 116 -37.47 3.04 -19.60
N ALA A 117 -37.07 1.93 -18.95
CA ALA A 117 -37.63 1.51 -17.67
C ALA A 117 -37.38 2.52 -16.55
N PHE A 118 -36.20 3.16 -16.54
CA PHE A 118 -35.88 4.28 -15.64
C PHE A 118 -36.51 5.62 -16.06
N LYS A 119 -37.30 5.65 -17.15
CA LYS A 119 -37.91 6.85 -17.76
C LYS A 119 -36.90 7.92 -18.20
N TRP A 120 -35.66 7.54 -18.45
CA TRP A 120 -34.61 8.45 -18.94
C TRP A 120 -34.70 8.66 -20.45
N LEU A 121 -35.32 7.73 -21.19
CA LEU A 121 -35.74 7.93 -22.58
C LEU A 121 -37.26 7.75 -22.73
N LYS A 122 -37.88 8.61 -23.55
CA LYS A 122 -39.22 8.38 -24.09
C LYS A 122 -39.10 7.58 -25.39
N LEU A 123 -39.78 6.44 -25.44
CA LEU A 123 -39.95 5.68 -26.68
C LEU A 123 -40.95 6.45 -27.57
N VAL A 124 -40.58 6.73 -28.82
CA VAL A 124 -41.53 7.22 -29.83
C VAL A 124 -42.22 5.98 -30.41
N PRO A 125 -43.54 5.79 -30.23
CA PRO A 125 -44.20 4.59 -30.71
C PRO A 125 -44.28 4.59 -32.24
N ASP A 126 -43.86 3.49 -32.86
CA ASP A 126 -44.24 3.16 -34.23
C ASP A 126 -45.75 2.83 -34.26
N PRO A 127 -46.49 3.22 -35.31
CA PRO A 127 -47.95 3.16 -35.33
C PRO A 127 -48.56 1.75 -35.33
N ASP A 128 -47.76 0.69 -35.51
CA ASP A 128 -48.25 -0.68 -35.76
C ASP A 128 -48.06 -1.67 -34.60
N VAL A 129 -47.68 -1.23 -33.39
CA VAL A 129 -47.44 -2.14 -32.25
C VAL A 129 -48.28 -1.78 -31.02
N THR A 130 -49.15 -2.69 -30.61
CA THR A 130 -50.03 -2.54 -29.43
C THR A 130 -49.22 -2.46 -28.13
N GLU A 131 -49.42 -1.39 -27.35
CA GLU A 131 -48.69 -1.08 -26.10
C GLU A 131 -48.63 -2.24 -25.08
N SER A 132 -49.64 -3.11 -25.08
CA SER A 132 -49.79 -4.22 -24.14
C SER A 132 -48.85 -5.42 -24.39
N GLU A 133 -48.44 -5.69 -25.63
CA GLU A 133 -47.50 -6.79 -25.93
C GLU A 133 -46.03 -6.39 -25.69
N VAL A 134 -45.70 -5.11 -25.89
CA VAL A 134 -44.36 -4.57 -25.60
C VAL A 134 -44.11 -4.59 -24.10
N LEU A 135 -45.08 -4.13 -23.29
CA LEU A 135 -44.97 -4.09 -21.82
C LEU A 135 -44.84 -5.47 -21.16
N ALA A 136 -45.45 -6.53 -21.72
CA ALA A 136 -45.42 -7.87 -21.16
C ALA A 136 -44.10 -8.61 -21.45
N LYS A 137 -43.53 -8.43 -22.65
CA LYS A 137 -42.26 -9.04 -23.07
C LYS A 137 -41.04 -8.33 -22.47
N ASP A 138 -41.19 -7.03 -22.19
CA ASP A 138 -40.16 -6.19 -21.57
C ASP A 138 -39.97 -6.52 -20.06
N LYS A 139 -41.06 -6.78 -19.33
CA LYS A 139 -41.01 -7.05 -17.87
C LYS A 139 -40.25 -8.33 -17.49
N THR A 140 -40.34 -9.40 -18.30
CA THR A 140 -39.67 -10.68 -18.06
C THR A 140 -38.19 -10.65 -18.44
N ASN A 141 -37.82 -9.94 -19.51
CA ASN A 141 -36.43 -9.77 -19.91
C ASN A 141 -35.65 -8.81 -19.00
N VAL A 142 -36.28 -7.74 -18.51
CA VAL A 142 -35.65 -6.78 -17.59
C VAL A 142 -35.23 -7.45 -16.27
N LYS A 143 -36.04 -8.38 -15.72
CA LYS A 143 -35.73 -9.07 -14.46
C LYS A 143 -34.52 -10.00 -14.59
N SER A 144 -34.41 -10.74 -15.70
CA SER A 144 -33.25 -11.59 -16.01
C SER A 144 -31.98 -10.77 -16.22
N THR A 145 -32.09 -9.64 -16.94
CA THR A 145 -30.95 -8.78 -17.26
C THR A 145 -30.41 -8.07 -16.01
N LEU A 146 -31.29 -7.65 -15.09
CA LEU A 146 -30.92 -7.08 -13.78
C LEU A 146 -30.14 -8.07 -12.90
N ILE A 147 -30.54 -9.35 -12.89
CA ILE A 147 -29.83 -10.40 -12.14
C ILE A 147 -28.43 -10.62 -12.73
N PHE A 148 -28.31 -10.63 -14.06
CA PHE A 148 -27.02 -10.81 -14.72
C PHE A 148 -26.06 -9.63 -14.48
N ILE A 149 -26.57 -8.39 -14.52
CA ILE A 149 -25.80 -7.18 -14.17
C ILE A 149 -25.39 -7.21 -12.69
N GLY A 150 -26.31 -7.61 -11.79
CA GLY A 150 -26.02 -7.77 -10.37
C GLY A 150 -24.88 -8.77 -10.14
N CYS A 151 -24.94 -9.95 -10.78
CA CYS A 151 -23.88 -10.95 -10.71
C CYS A 151 -22.56 -10.45 -11.31
N LEU A 152 -22.58 -9.72 -12.43
CA LEU A 152 -21.39 -9.16 -13.05
C LEU A 152 -20.73 -8.10 -12.14
N LEU A 153 -21.53 -7.22 -11.52
CA LEU A 153 -21.02 -6.21 -10.59
C LEU A 153 -20.45 -6.86 -9.32
N ILE A 154 -21.07 -7.92 -8.81
CA ILE A 154 -20.55 -8.71 -7.69
C ILE A 154 -19.23 -9.40 -8.10
N ALA A 155 -19.15 -9.97 -9.30
CA ALA A 155 -17.93 -10.60 -9.81
C ALA A 155 -16.80 -9.59 -10.00
N VAL A 156 -17.09 -8.38 -10.51
CA VAL A 156 -16.11 -7.28 -10.63
C VAL A 156 -15.69 -6.78 -9.25
N PHE A 157 -16.62 -6.69 -8.29
CA PHE A 157 -16.33 -6.33 -6.91
C PHE A 157 -15.37 -7.35 -6.27
N PHE A 158 -15.66 -8.65 -6.37
CA PHE A 158 -14.79 -9.71 -5.87
C PHE A 158 -13.46 -9.76 -6.62
N ALA A 159 -13.46 -9.62 -7.95
CA ALA A 159 -12.22 -9.57 -8.73
C ALA A 159 -11.36 -8.39 -8.31
N SER A 160 -11.94 -7.20 -8.09
CA SER A 160 -11.18 -6.04 -7.62
C SER A 160 -10.58 -6.25 -6.23
N PHE A 161 -11.29 -6.97 -5.35
CA PHE A 161 -10.81 -7.32 -4.01
C PHE A 161 -9.68 -8.36 -4.07
N VAL A 162 -9.84 -9.38 -4.91
CA VAL A 162 -8.83 -10.43 -5.15
C VAL A 162 -7.59 -9.84 -5.83
N PHE A 163 -7.74 -8.99 -6.85
CA PHE A 163 -6.61 -8.30 -7.49
C PHE A 163 -5.90 -7.34 -6.54
N ARG A 164 -6.59 -6.70 -5.60
CA ARG A 164 -5.91 -5.91 -4.54
C ARG A 164 -5.14 -6.79 -3.56
N SER A 165 -5.67 -7.97 -3.27
CA SER A 165 -5.00 -8.95 -2.41
C SER A 165 -3.80 -9.61 -3.11
N CYS A 166 -3.85 -9.80 -4.43
CA CYS A 166 -2.76 -10.37 -5.25
C CYS A 166 -1.77 -9.32 -5.78
N ALA A 167 -2.11 -8.02 -5.84
CA ALA A 167 -1.16 -6.97 -6.22
C ALA A 167 -0.20 -6.60 -5.08
N ASN A 168 -0.49 -7.06 -3.86
CA ASN A 168 0.44 -7.06 -2.73
C ASN A 168 1.19 -8.39 -2.61
N ASP A 169 1.50 -9.05 -3.73
CA ASP A 169 2.39 -10.22 -3.75
C ASP A 169 3.86 -9.78 -3.62
N THR A 170 4.14 -9.06 -2.52
CA THR A 170 5.46 -8.99 -1.89
C THR A 170 5.66 -10.26 -1.06
N GLY A 171 5.43 -11.46 -1.62
CA GLY A 171 5.46 -12.71 -0.85
C GLY A 171 6.84 -13.04 -0.23
N ASP A 172 7.92 -12.51 -0.82
CA ASP A 172 9.30 -12.75 -0.36
C ASP A 172 9.98 -11.54 0.27
N THR A 173 9.46 -10.32 0.06
CA THR A 173 9.98 -9.09 0.69
C THR A 173 9.98 -9.17 2.22
N PRO A 174 8.90 -9.59 2.91
CA PRO A 174 8.90 -9.69 4.37
C PRO A 174 9.86 -10.77 4.86
N LYS A 175 9.98 -11.90 4.15
CA LYS A 175 10.92 -12.98 4.48
C LYS A 175 12.38 -12.52 4.39
N LYS A 176 12.74 -11.81 3.32
CA LYS A 176 14.07 -11.23 3.11
C LYS A 176 14.42 -10.20 4.19
N VAL A 177 13.47 -9.32 4.54
CA VAL A 177 13.65 -8.32 5.60
C VAL A 177 13.82 -8.99 6.98
N GLU A 178 12.99 -9.99 7.27
CA GLU A 178 13.03 -10.74 8.52
C GLU A 178 14.35 -11.50 8.68
N GLU A 179 14.83 -12.15 7.61
CA GLU A 179 16.08 -12.90 7.63
C GLU A 179 17.29 -12.01 7.96
N ILE A 180 17.45 -10.87 7.28
CA ILE A 180 18.51 -9.90 7.58
C ILE A 180 18.40 -9.42 9.04
N SER A 181 17.19 -9.10 9.49
CA SER A 181 16.95 -8.55 10.83
C SER A 181 17.23 -9.58 11.92
N ARG A 182 16.88 -10.84 11.69
CA ARG A 182 17.14 -11.98 12.58
C ARG A 182 18.64 -12.22 12.73
N GLU A 183 19.37 -12.30 11.62
CA GLU A 183 20.81 -12.52 11.62
C GLU A 183 21.57 -11.37 12.28
N ALA A 184 21.20 -10.12 11.96
CA ALA A 184 21.79 -8.95 12.61
C ALA A 184 21.51 -8.93 14.12
N SER A 185 20.30 -9.28 14.55
CA SER A 185 19.94 -9.38 15.98
C SER A 185 20.76 -10.44 16.69
N HIS A 186 20.88 -11.63 16.08
CA HIS A 186 21.63 -12.75 16.63
C HIS A 186 23.11 -12.39 16.82
N TYR A 187 23.74 -11.79 15.80
CA TYR A 187 25.11 -11.29 15.92
C TYR A 187 25.27 -10.25 17.03
N ILE A 188 24.31 -9.32 17.16
CA ILE A 188 24.34 -8.29 18.20
C ILE A 188 24.25 -8.90 19.61
N GLU A 189 23.38 -9.89 19.79
CA GLU A 189 23.19 -10.57 21.07
C GLU A 189 24.44 -11.33 21.50
N LEU A 190 25.06 -12.07 20.57
CA LEU A 190 26.31 -12.79 20.85
C LEU A 190 27.44 -11.83 21.26
N GLN A 191 27.58 -10.69 20.59
CA GLN A 191 28.57 -9.68 20.96
C GLN A 191 28.28 -9.05 22.32
N LYS A 192 27.01 -8.74 22.63
CA LYS A 192 26.63 -8.22 23.95
C LYS A 192 26.96 -9.23 25.05
N LYS A 193 26.62 -10.50 24.85
CA LYS A 193 26.91 -11.58 25.82
C LYS A 193 28.41 -11.72 26.06
N TYR A 194 29.19 -11.71 24.98
CA TYR A 194 30.65 -11.77 25.07
C TYR A 194 31.23 -10.54 25.78
N PHE A 195 30.70 -9.35 25.49
CA PHE A 195 31.11 -8.10 26.12
C PHE A 195 30.83 -8.09 27.63
N THR A 196 29.66 -8.55 28.08
CA THR A 196 29.34 -8.64 29.52
C THR A 196 30.29 -9.57 30.28
N GLN A 197 30.80 -10.62 29.63
CA GLN A 197 31.70 -11.58 30.27
C GLN A 197 33.17 -11.14 30.23
N ASN A 198 33.61 -10.55 29.12
CA ASN A 198 35.03 -10.33 28.84
C ASN A 198 35.43 -8.84 28.81
N ASN A 199 34.47 -7.90 28.93
CA ASN A 199 34.68 -6.45 28.79
C ASN A 199 35.45 -6.05 27.51
N ALA A 200 35.31 -6.86 26.46
CA ALA A 200 35.99 -6.71 25.17
C ALA A 200 35.06 -7.14 24.03
N LEU A 201 35.37 -6.71 22.81
CA LEU A 201 34.68 -7.17 21.61
C LEU A 201 35.32 -8.47 21.10
N GLY A 202 34.49 -9.45 20.76
CA GLY A 202 34.97 -10.71 20.21
C GLY A 202 35.09 -10.68 18.69
N SER A 203 35.97 -11.51 18.14
CA SER A 203 35.88 -11.92 16.73
C SER A 203 34.69 -12.88 16.55
N SER A 204 34.28 -13.16 15.32
CA SER A 204 33.20 -14.11 15.04
C SER A 204 33.45 -15.50 15.62
N GLN A 205 34.69 -15.97 15.60
CA GLN A 205 35.10 -17.24 16.21
C GLN A 205 34.99 -17.20 17.74
N MET A 206 35.39 -16.08 18.37
CA MET A 206 35.33 -15.92 19.84
C MET A 206 33.90 -15.85 20.37
N ILE A 207 32.97 -15.26 19.60
CA ILE A 207 31.56 -15.18 19.97
C ILE A 207 30.75 -16.41 19.51
N GLY A 208 31.37 -17.34 18.78
CA GLY A 208 30.69 -18.52 18.22
C GLY A 208 29.68 -18.21 17.11
N TYR A 209 29.84 -17.10 16.38
CA TYR A 209 28.95 -16.74 15.29
C TYR A 209 29.30 -17.53 14.02
N VAL A 210 28.36 -18.38 13.59
CA VAL A 210 28.41 -19.08 12.31
C VAL A 210 27.36 -18.44 11.39
N PRO A 211 27.74 -17.91 10.22
CA PRO A 211 26.78 -17.30 9.30
C PRO A 211 25.82 -18.37 8.78
N SER A 212 24.52 -18.08 8.84
CA SER A 212 23.51 -18.97 8.26
C SER A 212 23.62 -19.00 6.74
N SER A 213 23.34 -20.16 6.13
CA SER A 213 23.22 -20.26 4.67
C SER A 213 21.88 -19.66 4.26
N SER A 214 21.93 -18.64 3.42
CA SER A 214 20.77 -17.96 2.85
C SER A 214 20.79 -18.03 1.34
N ASP A 215 19.62 -18.23 0.74
CA ASP A 215 19.46 -18.18 -0.72
C ASP A 215 19.58 -16.74 -1.24
N TYR A 216 19.28 -15.74 -0.41
CA TYR A 216 19.17 -14.34 -0.82
C TYR A 216 20.37 -13.49 -0.43
N PHE A 217 21.02 -13.81 0.69
CA PHE A 217 22.08 -13.00 1.28
C PHE A 217 23.38 -13.77 1.48
N GLU A 218 24.48 -13.04 1.41
CA GLU A 218 25.79 -13.51 1.84
C GLU A 218 26.15 -12.78 3.14
N PHE A 219 26.18 -13.53 4.25
CA PHE A 219 26.55 -13.01 5.57
C PHE A 219 28.04 -13.18 5.82
N LYS A 220 28.70 -12.09 6.19
CA LYS A 220 30.13 -12.05 6.49
C LYS A 220 30.38 -11.27 7.77
N SER A 221 31.19 -11.84 8.66
CA SER A 221 31.80 -11.11 9.77
C SER A 221 33.25 -10.80 9.39
N GLN A 222 33.62 -9.52 9.34
CA GLN A 222 34.97 -9.10 8.95
C GLN A 222 35.66 -8.39 10.11
N GLY A 223 36.44 -9.13 10.88
CA GLY A 223 37.18 -8.58 12.02
C GLY A 223 36.33 -8.47 13.30
N ILE A 224 36.85 -7.70 14.25
CA ILE A 224 36.27 -7.56 15.59
C ILE A 224 35.08 -6.60 15.56
N GLY A 225 33.91 -7.07 16.02
CA GLY A 225 32.72 -6.24 16.14
C GLY A 225 32.09 -5.79 14.82
N PHE A 226 32.41 -6.40 13.68
CA PHE A 226 31.87 -6.01 12.38
C PHE A 226 31.14 -7.17 11.68
N TRP A 227 29.93 -6.87 11.23
CA TRP A 227 29.06 -7.77 10.48
C TRP A 227 28.51 -7.07 9.25
N ARG A 228 28.34 -7.85 8.18
CA ARG A 228 27.84 -7.40 6.88
C ARG A 228 26.94 -8.45 6.25
N ALA A 229 25.81 -8.02 5.70
CA ALA A 229 25.01 -8.79 4.75
C ALA A 229 25.09 -8.15 3.36
N VAL A 230 25.20 -8.97 2.33
CA VAL A 230 25.22 -8.54 0.92
C VAL A 230 24.13 -9.29 0.16
N ASN A 231 23.28 -8.61 -0.62
CA ASN A 231 22.33 -9.33 -1.46
C ASN A 231 23.04 -9.98 -2.65
N LYS A 232 22.67 -11.23 -2.93
CA LYS A 232 23.21 -12.00 -4.07
C LYS A 232 22.57 -11.56 -5.39
N GLU A 233 21.28 -11.22 -5.35
CA GLU A 233 20.49 -10.88 -6.53
C GLU A 233 19.78 -9.53 -6.39
N LYS A 234 19.33 -8.98 -7.52
CA LYS A 234 18.52 -7.76 -7.56
C LYS A 234 17.23 -7.98 -6.75
N TRP A 235 16.99 -7.12 -5.78
CA TRP A 235 15.81 -7.17 -4.92
C TRP A 235 14.91 -5.96 -5.23
N GLU A 236 13.90 -6.16 -6.08
CA GLU A 236 13.03 -5.08 -6.56
C GLU A 236 13.87 -3.96 -7.23
N GLU A 237 13.85 -2.75 -6.68
CA GLU A 237 14.65 -1.61 -7.15
C GLU A 237 16.05 -1.56 -6.53
N CYS A 238 16.38 -2.50 -5.64
CA CYS A 238 17.68 -2.59 -4.99
C CYS A 238 18.67 -3.41 -5.83
N PRO A 239 19.80 -2.82 -6.29
CA PRO A 239 20.80 -3.55 -7.08
C PRO A 239 21.45 -4.66 -6.27
N ALA A 240 21.92 -5.71 -6.97
CA ALA A 240 22.74 -6.75 -6.39
C ALA A 240 24.07 -6.15 -5.84
N GLY A 241 24.60 -6.71 -4.75
CA GLY A 241 25.79 -6.21 -4.08
C GLY A 241 25.54 -5.11 -3.02
N SER A 242 24.29 -4.75 -2.74
CA SER A 242 23.89 -3.81 -1.68
C SER A 242 24.24 -4.35 -0.30
N LYS A 243 24.72 -3.47 0.59
CA LYS A 243 25.38 -3.88 1.85
C LYS A 243 24.69 -3.32 3.09
N TRP A 244 24.22 -4.21 3.96
CA TRP A 244 23.80 -3.89 5.32
C TRP A 244 24.98 -4.12 6.26
N ARG A 245 25.21 -3.22 7.23
CA ARG A 245 26.35 -3.33 8.15
C ARG A 245 25.95 -3.07 9.59
N VAL A 246 26.54 -3.85 10.48
CA VAL A 246 26.54 -3.64 11.93
C VAL A 246 27.99 -3.54 12.37
N GLN A 247 28.34 -2.43 13.01
CA GLN A 247 29.66 -2.18 13.57
C GLN A 247 29.55 -1.85 15.05
N MET A 248 30.39 -2.45 15.87
CA MET A 248 30.48 -2.19 17.30
C MET A 248 31.83 -1.56 17.63
N LYS A 249 31.81 -0.58 18.53
CA LYS A 249 33.02 0.04 19.07
C LYS A 249 32.89 0.18 20.58
N LEU A 250 34.03 0.07 21.26
CA LEU A 250 34.15 0.38 22.68
C LEU A 250 34.53 1.85 22.80
N GLU A 251 33.80 2.62 23.60
CA GLU A 251 34.13 4.00 23.91
C GLU A 251 34.24 4.18 25.43
N GLY A 252 35.20 5.00 25.87
CA GLY A 252 35.44 5.28 27.29
C GLY A 252 36.80 4.74 27.76
N LEU A 253 37.51 5.59 28.51
CA LEU A 253 38.84 5.31 29.06
C LEU A 253 38.79 4.47 30.35
N PHE A 254 37.74 4.65 31.16
CA PHE A 254 37.58 4.02 32.47
C PHE A 254 36.40 3.05 32.50
N GLU A 255 35.24 3.47 31.99
CA GLU A 255 34.08 2.60 31.75
C GLU A 255 33.94 2.36 30.25
N LYS A 256 34.30 1.16 29.81
CA LYS A 256 34.10 0.75 28.41
C LYS A 256 32.61 0.63 28.15
N ASN A 257 32.06 1.51 27.33
CA ASN A 257 30.69 1.46 26.87
C ASN A 257 30.62 0.89 25.46
N LEU A 258 29.74 -0.08 25.25
CA LEU A 258 29.51 -0.71 23.95
C LEU A 258 28.59 0.17 23.09
N LYS A 259 29.14 0.81 22.06
CA LYS A 259 28.36 1.53 21.03
C LYS A 259 28.16 0.66 19.79
N ILE A 260 26.90 0.53 19.37
CA ILE A 260 26.50 -0.23 18.20
C ILE A 260 26.00 0.74 17.13
N PHE A 261 26.66 0.71 15.97
CA PHE A 261 26.35 1.45 14.76
C PHE A 261 25.73 0.51 13.73
N ILE A 262 24.51 0.84 13.27
CA ILE A 262 23.81 0.06 12.26
C ILE A 262 23.60 0.96 11.04
N SER A 263 24.09 0.55 9.88
CA SER A 263 23.96 1.30 8.64
C SER A 263 23.19 0.50 7.59
N SER A 264 22.15 1.14 7.04
CA SER A 264 21.46 0.69 5.83
C SER A 264 22.36 0.81 4.60
N PRO A 265 21.98 0.20 3.45
CA PRO A 265 22.68 0.38 2.18
C PRO A 265 22.79 1.85 1.76
N SER A 266 23.79 2.16 0.93
CA SER A 266 24.00 3.51 0.37
C SER A 266 22.86 3.94 -0.54
N ASP A 267 22.26 2.99 -1.25
CA ASP A 267 21.14 3.23 -2.16
C ASP A 267 19.85 3.49 -1.37
N SER A 268 19.26 4.67 -1.62
CA SER A 268 18.04 5.12 -0.93
C SER A 268 16.85 4.18 -1.17
N LEU A 269 16.79 3.54 -2.35
CA LEU A 269 15.75 2.58 -2.72
C LEU A 269 15.86 1.30 -1.87
N CYS A 270 17.06 0.76 -1.68
CA CYS A 270 17.30 -0.37 -0.78
C CYS A 270 17.00 -0.02 0.68
N ALA A 271 17.30 1.21 1.10
CA ALA A 271 17.02 1.66 2.46
C ALA A 271 15.51 1.72 2.77
N LYS A 272 14.67 1.99 1.75
CA LYS A 272 13.20 1.97 1.88
C LYS A 272 12.64 0.56 2.10
N LEU A 273 13.30 -0.47 1.57
CA LEU A 273 12.88 -1.87 1.76
C LEU A 273 13.09 -2.35 3.20
N THR A 274 14.08 -1.79 3.90
CA THR A 274 14.40 -2.16 5.29
C THR A 274 14.37 -0.93 6.22
N PRO A 275 13.21 -0.29 6.42
CA PRO A 275 13.13 0.97 7.17
C PRO A 275 13.45 0.78 8.66
N ASP A 276 13.10 -0.38 9.22
CA ASP A 276 13.31 -0.70 10.62
C ASP A 276 14.67 -1.36 10.93
N PHE A 277 15.52 -1.60 9.91
CA PHE A 277 16.82 -2.23 10.13
C PHE A 277 17.71 -1.44 11.11
N ARG A 278 17.61 -0.10 11.10
CA ARG A 278 18.34 0.74 12.06
C ARG A 278 17.85 0.58 13.52
N LYS A 279 16.64 0.04 13.72
CA LYS A 279 15.99 -0.16 15.02
C LYS A 279 16.12 -1.59 15.56
N VAL A 280 16.87 -2.47 14.88
CA VAL A 280 17.06 -3.89 15.24
C VAL A 280 17.52 -4.11 16.69
N LYS A 281 18.03 -3.07 17.37
CA LYS A 281 18.29 -3.08 18.83
C LYS A 281 17.09 -3.47 19.71
N HIS A 282 15.84 -3.37 19.23
CA HIS A 282 14.62 -3.50 20.05
C HIS A 282 13.64 -4.61 19.62
N LEU A 283 13.98 -5.45 18.63
CA LEU A 283 12.98 -6.32 17.97
C LEU A 283 12.71 -7.67 18.63
N ARG A 284 13.34 -8.03 19.76
CA ARG A 284 12.84 -9.15 20.57
C ARG A 284 11.68 -8.64 21.44
N LYS A 285 10.49 -8.49 20.84
CA LYS A 285 9.24 -8.51 21.60
C LYS A 285 9.22 -9.85 22.31
N GLU A 286 9.01 -9.80 23.62
CA GLU A 286 8.82 -10.96 24.47
C GLU A 286 7.74 -11.87 23.84
N GLU A 287 8.14 -12.99 23.25
CA GLU A 287 7.29 -14.17 23.25
C GLU A 287 7.20 -14.64 24.71
N LYS A 288 6.33 -13.98 25.48
CA LYS A 288 5.83 -14.50 26.74
C LYS A 288 4.96 -15.70 26.41
N LYS A 289 5.49 -16.89 26.71
CA LYS A 289 4.70 -18.08 26.95
C LYS A 289 4.29 -18.10 28.42
#